data_AF-A0A2G2JXY7-F1
#
_entry.id   AF-A0A2G2JXY7-F1
#
_cell.length_a   1.000
_cell.length_b   1.000
_cell.length_c   1.000
_cell.angle_alpha   90.00
_cell.angle_beta   90.00
_cell.angle_gamma   90.00
#
_symmetry.space_group_name_H-M   'P 1'
#
loop_
_entity.id
_entity.type
_entity.pdbx_description
1 polymer ?
#
loop_
_entity_poly.entity_id
_entity_poly.type
_entity_poly.pdbx_seq_one_letter_code
_entity_poly.pdbx_strand_id
1 'polypeptide(L)'
;MKRNFTLLVLLIALISSLSYGQESSINSYSNQFIENCIREVFQDKANELVFNSNSRRLSAIQDFFKNRLEIVSYKQEYEQKDLIKLSSIGLSNKYNSQLTRDVSFNQSTFNPLKYKLDIFPGNTVMYKVDNTDYIIIIKPSRNK
;
A
#
# COMPACT_ATOMS: atom_id res chain seq x y z
N MET A 1 -0.56 67.39 -6.19
CA MET A 1 0.78 67.34 -6.83
C MET A 1 1.57 66.17 -6.24
N LYS A 2 2.23 65.42 -7.13
CA LYS A 2 2.90 64.14 -6.90
C LYS A 2 4.11 64.24 -5.95
N ARG A 3 4.38 63.18 -5.19
CA ARG A 3 5.75 62.66 -5.05
C ARG A 3 5.75 61.17 -4.69
N ASN A 4 6.13 60.36 -5.67
CA ASN A 4 6.48 58.94 -5.51
C ASN A 4 7.94 58.87 -5.01
N PHE A 5 8.25 57.92 -4.14
CA PHE A 5 9.62 57.39 -4.04
C PHE A 5 9.59 55.89 -3.78
N THR A 6 10.06 55.16 -4.78
CA THR A 6 10.28 53.72 -4.89
C THR A 6 11.54 53.30 -4.13
N LEU A 7 11.51 52.12 -3.49
CA LEU A 7 12.63 51.16 -3.21
C LEU A 7 12.01 50.05 -2.33
N LEU A 8 11.43 48.97 -2.86
CA LEU A 8 12.08 47.76 -3.40
C LEU A 8 13.40 47.42 -2.70
N VAL A 9 13.45 46.28 -2.01
CA VAL A 9 14.50 45.23 -2.04
C VAL A 9 14.46 44.39 -0.74
N LEU A 10 14.11 43.12 -0.94
CA LEU A 10 14.53 41.91 -0.20
C LEU A 10 14.71 41.99 1.33
N LEU A 11 13.81 41.33 2.05
CA LEU A 11 14.22 40.45 3.16
C LEU A 11 13.71 39.02 2.91
N ILE A 12 14.27 38.40 1.87
CA ILE A 12 14.34 36.95 1.75
C ILE A 12 15.55 36.55 2.61
N ALA A 13 15.27 36.03 3.80
CA ALA A 13 16.23 35.20 4.53
C ALA A 13 15.45 33.99 5.06
N LEU A 14 15.35 33.00 4.17
CA LEU A 14 15.61 31.59 4.48
C LEU A 14 15.30 31.15 5.90
N ILE A 15 14.03 30.82 6.16
CA ILE A 15 13.72 29.65 6.97
C ILE A 15 13.12 28.63 6.00
N SER A 16 13.96 28.15 5.08
CA SER A 16 13.75 26.84 4.48
C SER A 16 14.18 25.79 5.50
N SER A 17 13.37 25.62 6.56
CA SER A 17 13.23 24.29 7.15
C SER A 17 12.22 23.55 6.29
N LEU A 18 12.68 23.13 5.11
CA LEU A 18 12.20 21.90 4.49
C LEU A 18 12.55 20.76 5.47
N SER A 19 11.76 20.62 6.53
CA SER A 19 11.63 19.34 7.23
C SER A 19 10.56 18.51 6.51
N TYR A 20 10.77 18.26 5.21
CA TYR A 20 10.16 17.09 4.56
C TYR A 20 11.10 15.92 4.83
N GLY A 21 10.95 15.37 6.02
CA GLY A 21 11.78 14.29 6.53
C GLY A 21 11.08 13.53 7.64
N GLN A 22 9.80 13.20 7.44
CA GLN A 22 9.15 12.12 8.16
C GLN A 22 8.44 11.21 7.17
N GLU A 23 9.20 10.32 6.52
CA GLU A 23 8.63 9.08 6.00
C GLU A 23 8.83 8.00 7.07
N SER A 24 8.04 8.12 8.15
CA SER A 24 7.96 7.11 9.20
C SER A 24 6.76 6.22 8.90
N SER A 25 7.04 5.11 8.22
CA SER A 25 6.13 4.04 7.86
C SER A 25 5.41 3.41 9.06
N ILE A 26 4.24 3.94 9.43
CA ILE A 26 3.20 3.17 10.13
C ILE A 26 1.84 3.53 9.53
N ASN A 27 1.58 3.08 8.30
CA ASN A 27 0.20 2.93 7.84
C ASN A 27 -0.36 1.68 8.53
N SER A 28 -0.78 1.82 9.79
CA SER A 28 -1.54 0.75 10.44
C SER A 28 -2.93 0.75 9.83
N TYR A 29 -3.18 -0.18 8.92
CA TYR A 29 -4.49 -0.35 8.30
C TYR A 29 -5.56 -0.58 9.39
N SER A 30 -6.64 0.22 9.35
CA SER A 30 -7.74 0.07 10.30
C SER A 30 -8.45 -1.27 10.11
N ASN A 31 -9.04 -1.80 11.19
CA ASN A 31 -9.83 -3.04 11.08
C ASN A 31 -10.98 -2.90 10.06
N GLN A 32 -11.60 -1.72 9.98
CA GLN A 32 -12.66 -1.45 9.00
C GLN A 32 -12.14 -1.51 7.57
N PHE A 33 -10.97 -0.94 7.29
CA PHE A 33 -10.36 -1.01 5.96
C PHE A 33 -10.06 -2.47 5.58
N ILE A 34 -9.48 -3.24 6.50
CA ILE A 34 -9.19 -4.67 6.29
C ILE A 34 -10.48 -5.46 6.05
N GLU A 35 -11.53 -5.20 6.82
CA GLU A 35 -12.84 -5.82 6.62
C GLU A 35 -13.43 -5.49 5.24
N ASN A 36 -13.37 -4.22 4.82
CA ASN A 36 -13.81 -3.81 3.49
C ASN A 36 -13.03 -4.54 2.40
N CYS A 37 -11.71 -4.65 2.55
CA CYS A 37 -10.85 -5.39 1.61
C CYS A 37 -11.25 -6.86 1.50
N ILE A 38 -11.55 -7.50 2.64
CA ILE A 38 -12.02 -8.89 2.70
C ILE A 38 -13.38 -9.01 2.00
N ARG A 39 -14.34 -8.13 2.31
CA ARG A 39 -15.69 -8.19 1.73
C ARG A 39 -15.68 -7.95 0.23
N GLU A 40 -14.82 -7.06 -0.29
CA GLU A 40 -14.67 -6.85 -1.72
C GLU A 40 -14.29 -8.16 -2.46
N VAL A 41 -13.35 -8.93 -1.90
CA VAL A 41 -12.81 -10.15 -2.54
C VAL A 41 -13.66 -11.38 -2.28
N PHE A 42 -14.15 -11.56 -1.05
CA PHE A 42 -14.86 -12.75 -0.60
C PHE A 42 -16.38 -12.65 -0.70
N GLN A 43 -16.96 -11.45 -0.82
CA GLN A 43 -18.40 -11.22 -0.97
C GLN A 43 -19.24 -11.97 0.08
N ASP A 44 -20.26 -12.72 -0.35
CA ASP A 44 -21.14 -13.54 0.48
C ASP A 44 -20.38 -14.62 1.26
N LYS A 45 -19.21 -15.05 0.78
CA LYS A 45 -18.32 -16.01 1.46
C LYS A 45 -17.43 -15.41 2.53
N ALA A 46 -17.42 -14.08 2.72
CA ALA A 46 -16.56 -13.43 3.71
C ALA A 46 -16.87 -13.92 5.14
N ASN A 47 -18.15 -14.01 5.52
CA ASN A 47 -18.55 -14.44 6.86
C ASN A 47 -18.20 -15.91 7.10
N GLU A 48 -18.49 -16.78 6.14
CA GLU A 48 -18.28 -18.23 6.22
C GLU A 48 -16.79 -18.59 6.28
N LEU A 49 -15.98 -18.00 5.39
CA LEU A 49 -14.59 -18.41 5.19
C LEU A 49 -13.61 -17.61 6.02
N VAL A 50 -13.88 -16.32 6.24
CA VAL A 50 -12.91 -15.40 6.84
C VAL A 50 -13.30 -14.98 8.26
N PHE A 51 -14.51 -14.45 8.47
CA PHE A 51 -14.93 -13.93 9.78
C PHE A 51 -15.43 -14.99 10.76
N ASN A 52 -15.59 -16.24 10.32
CA ASN A 52 -15.89 -17.37 11.19
C ASN A 52 -14.82 -17.49 12.29
N SER A 53 -15.25 -17.50 13.56
CA SER A 53 -14.36 -17.56 14.73
C SER A 53 -13.50 -18.84 14.78
N ASN A 54 -13.94 -19.91 14.12
CA ASN A 54 -13.17 -21.15 14.00
C ASN A 54 -12.09 -21.09 12.89
N SER A 55 -12.06 -20.02 12.08
CA SER A 55 -11.11 -19.81 11.00
C SER A 55 -9.93 -18.97 11.47
N ARG A 56 -8.69 -19.41 11.15
CA ARG A 56 -7.48 -18.60 11.36
C ARG A 56 -7.27 -17.54 10.26
N ARG A 57 -8.17 -17.44 9.28
CA ARG A 57 -7.98 -16.54 8.13
C ARG A 57 -8.02 -15.08 8.51
N LEU A 58 -8.95 -14.67 9.39
CA LEU A 58 -9.04 -13.26 9.80
C LEU A 58 -7.74 -12.79 10.47
N SER A 59 -7.22 -13.54 11.44
CA SER A 59 -5.99 -13.19 12.13
C SER A 59 -4.78 -13.19 11.18
N ALA A 60 -4.72 -14.15 10.25
CA ALA A 60 -3.65 -14.21 9.26
C ALA A 60 -3.68 -13.05 8.25
N ILE A 61 -4.87 -12.61 7.82
CA ILE A 61 -5.05 -11.42 6.98
C ILE A 61 -4.72 -10.15 7.78
N GLN A 62 -5.16 -10.05 9.04
CA GLN A 62 -4.82 -8.91 9.89
C GLN A 62 -3.31 -8.80 10.11
N ASP A 63 -2.61 -9.92 10.35
CA ASP A 63 -1.15 -9.96 10.44
C ASP A 63 -0.49 -9.53 9.13
N PHE A 64 -0.99 -10.02 7.98
CA PHE A 64 -0.54 -9.58 6.66
C PHE A 64 -0.58 -8.06 6.52
N PHE A 65 -1.74 -7.44 6.77
CA PHE A 65 -1.89 -5.99 6.63
C PHE A 65 -1.07 -5.19 7.65
N LYS A 66 -1.09 -5.60 8.92
CA LYS A 66 -0.54 -4.77 10.01
C LYS A 66 0.97 -4.91 10.20
N ASN A 67 1.53 -6.07 9.88
CA ASN A 67 2.89 -6.40 10.27
C ASN A 67 3.82 -6.72 9.09
N ARG A 68 3.28 -7.04 7.91
CA ARG A 68 4.07 -7.63 6.82
C ARG A 68 3.96 -6.91 5.48
N LEU A 69 2.83 -6.26 5.23
CA LEU A 69 2.59 -5.47 4.04
C LEU A 69 3.17 -4.07 4.20
N GLU A 70 4.05 -3.69 3.30
CA GLU A 70 4.57 -2.33 3.17
C GLU A 70 4.35 -1.86 1.74
N ILE A 71 3.86 -0.63 1.59
CA ILE A 71 3.78 0.04 0.29
C ILE A 71 4.61 1.30 0.40
N VAL A 72 5.70 1.34 -0.36
CA VAL A 72 6.74 2.37 -0.24
C VAL A 72 7.08 2.95 -1.61
N SER A 73 7.58 4.19 -1.58
CA SER A 73 8.16 4.81 -2.76
C SER A 73 9.41 4.05 -3.20
N TYR A 74 9.61 3.99 -4.51
CA TYR A 74 10.75 3.36 -5.16
C TYR A 74 12.01 4.13 -4.79
N LYS A 75 13.07 3.41 -4.46
CA LYS A 75 14.39 3.90 -4.09
C LYS A 75 15.43 3.20 -4.96
N GLN A 76 16.56 3.85 -5.16
CA GLN A 76 17.67 3.34 -5.98
C GLN A 76 18.15 1.94 -5.54
N GLU A 77 18.04 1.63 -4.23
CA GLU A 77 18.36 0.30 -3.68
C GLU A 77 17.53 -0.86 -4.27
N TYR A 78 16.40 -0.56 -4.93
CA TYR A 78 15.53 -1.54 -5.59
C TYR A 78 15.85 -1.74 -7.08
N GLU A 79 16.76 -0.96 -7.68
CA GLU A 79 17.12 -1.08 -9.12
C GLU A 79 17.72 -2.44 -9.46
N GLN A 80 18.49 -3.01 -8.54
CA GLN A 80 19.16 -4.30 -8.73
C GLN A 80 18.32 -5.48 -8.19
N LYS A 81 17.05 -5.25 -7.83
CA LYS A 81 16.16 -6.29 -7.30
C LYS A 81 15.25 -6.81 -8.39
N ASP A 82 15.02 -8.12 -8.39
CA ASP A 82 14.00 -8.74 -9.22
C ASP A 82 12.61 -8.36 -8.68
N LEU A 83 12.00 -7.36 -9.32
CA LEU A 83 10.66 -6.90 -8.99
C LEU A 83 9.63 -7.52 -9.93
N ILE A 84 8.64 -8.20 -9.35
CA ILE A 84 7.54 -8.76 -10.12
C ILE A 84 6.55 -7.64 -10.46
N LYS A 85 6.18 -7.46 -11.72
CA LYS A 85 5.16 -6.46 -12.09
C LYS A 85 3.81 -6.84 -11.51
N LEU A 86 3.14 -5.92 -10.82
CA LEU A 86 1.80 -6.17 -10.26
C LEU A 86 0.79 -6.51 -11.36
N SER A 87 0.91 -5.91 -12.54
CA SER A 87 0.09 -6.22 -13.73
C SER A 87 0.20 -7.68 -14.19
N SER A 88 1.34 -8.34 -13.93
CA SER A 88 1.54 -9.77 -14.25
C SER A 88 0.84 -10.71 -13.26
N ILE A 89 0.48 -10.22 -12.08
CA ILE A 89 -0.19 -11.01 -11.04
C ILE A 89 -1.69 -11.07 -11.33
N GLY A 90 -2.24 -12.27 -11.44
CA GLY A 90 -3.68 -12.48 -11.66
C GLY A 90 -4.56 -11.99 -10.51
N LEU A 91 -5.86 -11.84 -10.74
CA LEU A 91 -6.83 -11.44 -9.71
C LEU A 91 -7.33 -12.62 -8.87
N SER A 92 -7.61 -12.39 -7.59
CA SER A 92 -8.19 -13.33 -6.63
C SER A 92 -9.72 -13.42 -6.78
N ASN A 93 -10.20 -13.64 -8.00
CA ASN A 93 -11.62 -13.54 -8.39
C ASN A 93 -12.47 -14.80 -8.12
N LYS A 94 -12.01 -15.71 -7.25
CA LYS A 94 -12.71 -17.00 -7.00
C LYS A 94 -14.12 -16.79 -6.43
N TYR A 95 -14.29 -15.80 -5.55
CA TYR A 95 -15.57 -15.51 -4.87
C TYR A 95 -16.22 -14.21 -5.35
N ASN A 96 -15.48 -13.39 -6.10
CA ASN A 96 -15.99 -12.21 -6.78
C ASN A 96 -15.53 -12.23 -8.24
N SER A 97 -16.39 -12.71 -9.14
CA SER A 97 -16.08 -12.77 -10.57
C SER A 97 -16.05 -11.39 -11.24
N GLN A 98 -16.65 -10.37 -10.61
CA GLN A 98 -16.71 -8.98 -11.09
C GLN A 98 -15.51 -8.15 -10.63
N LEU A 99 -14.53 -8.76 -9.97
CA LEU A 99 -13.34 -8.08 -9.50
C LEU A 99 -12.52 -7.56 -10.68
N THR A 100 -12.22 -6.26 -10.69
CA THR A 100 -11.39 -5.61 -11.70
C THR A 100 -10.12 -5.04 -11.09
N ARG A 101 -9.07 -4.85 -11.91
CA ARG A 101 -7.89 -4.06 -11.50
C ARG A 101 -8.29 -2.61 -11.27
N ASP A 102 -7.54 -1.94 -10.41
CA ASP A 102 -7.70 -0.50 -10.21
C ASP A 102 -7.23 0.24 -11.47
N VAL A 103 -8.03 1.20 -11.94
CA VAL A 103 -7.70 2.00 -13.14
C VAL A 103 -6.44 2.83 -12.93
N SER A 104 -6.28 3.35 -11.71
CA SER A 104 -5.12 4.09 -11.25
C SER A 104 -4.77 3.66 -9.83
N PHE A 105 -3.49 3.52 -9.54
CA PHE A 105 -3.03 3.17 -8.21
C PHE A 105 -3.23 4.35 -7.23
N ASN A 106 -3.84 4.06 -6.07
CA ASN A 106 -3.93 4.99 -4.94
C ASN A 106 -3.69 4.20 -3.66
N GLN A 107 -2.58 4.50 -2.97
CA GLN A 107 -2.16 3.79 -1.77
C GLN A 107 -3.22 3.77 -0.65
N SER A 108 -4.03 4.83 -0.53
CA SER A 108 -5.05 4.94 0.53
C SER A 108 -6.28 4.05 0.33
N THR A 109 -6.54 3.64 -0.91
CA THR A 109 -7.71 2.82 -1.29
C THR A 109 -7.34 1.47 -1.89
N PHE A 110 -6.06 1.23 -2.13
CA PHE A 110 -5.57 0.01 -2.76
C PHE A 110 -5.86 -1.22 -1.88
N ASN A 111 -6.62 -2.18 -2.42
CA ASN A 111 -6.87 -3.46 -1.79
C ASN A 111 -5.89 -4.53 -2.32
N PRO A 112 -4.85 -4.91 -1.54
CA PRO A 112 -3.87 -5.91 -1.95
C PRO A 112 -4.46 -7.31 -2.13
N LEU A 113 -5.56 -7.65 -1.44
CA LEU A 113 -6.18 -8.98 -1.54
C LEU A 113 -6.80 -9.23 -2.92
N LYS A 114 -7.03 -8.18 -3.72
CA LYS A 114 -7.55 -8.31 -5.08
C LYS A 114 -6.64 -9.12 -5.99
N TYR A 115 -5.35 -9.12 -5.69
CA TYR A 115 -4.31 -9.74 -6.50
C TYR A 115 -3.90 -11.07 -5.85
N LYS A 116 -3.50 -12.05 -6.67
CA LYS A 116 -2.96 -13.34 -6.22
C LYS A 116 -1.52 -13.19 -5.70
N LEU A 117 -1.31 -12.24 -4.78
CA LEU A 117 -0.04 -12.04 -4.10
C LEU A 117 0.24 -13.21 -3.18
N ASP A 118 1.51 -13.58 -3.04
CA ASP A 118 1.92 -14.49 -1.98
C ASP A 118 1.83 -13.77 -0.63
N ILE A 119 0.73 -13.98 0.08
CA ILE A 119 0.49 -13.40 1.41
C ILE A 119 1.19 -14.20 2.53
N PHE A 120 1.84 -15.33 2.26
CA PHE A 120 2.63 -16.10 3.25
C PHE A 120 3.98 -16.52 2.68
N PRO A 121 4.79 -15.56 2.19
CA PRO A 121 6.00 -15.92 1.48
C PRO A 121 7.06 -16.43 2.46
N GLY A 122 7.89 -17.37 2.01
CA GLY A 122 9.00 -17.89 2.81
C GLY A 122 10.15 -16.88 2.99
N ASN A 123 10.27 -15.94 2.05
CA ASN A 123 11.24 -14.84 2.03
C ASN A 123 10.52 -13.53 1.67
N THR A 124 11.16 -12.37 1.84
CA THR A 124 10.57 -11.10 1.38
C THR A 124 10.36 -11.13 -0.12
N VAL A 125 9.15 -10.82 -0.57
CA VAL A 125 8.79 -10.66 -1.99
C VAL A 125 8.42 -9.22 -2.27
N MET A 126 8.74 -8.76 -3.49
CA MET A 126 8.54 -7.37 -3.89
C MET A 126 7.82 -7.31 -5.24
N TYR A 127 6.81 -6.45 -5.32
CA TYR A 127 6.03 -6.22 -6.53
C TYR A 127 6.11 -4.75 -6.93
N LYS A 128 6.52 -4.48 -8.17
CA LYS A 128 6.49 -3.12 -8.74
C LYS A 128 5.06 -2.80 -9.17
N VAL A 129 4.53 -1.69 -8.68
CA VAL A 129 3.25 -1.15 -9.18
C VAL A 129 3.53 -0.47 -10.52
N ASP A 130 2.95 -0.99 -11.58
CA ASP A 130 3.16 -0.53 -12.95
C ASP A 130 2.86 0.97 -13.11
N ASN A 131 3.69 1.67 -13.90
CA ASN A 131 3.56 3.10 -14.21
C ASN A 131 3.54 4.03 -12.99
N THR A 132 4.07 3.59 -11.85
CA THR A 132 4.22 4.42 -10.65
C THR A 132 5.58 4.20 -10.00
N ASP A 133 5.92 5.06 -9.05
CA ASP A 133 7.07 4.89 -8.18
C ASP A 133 6.74 4.11 -6.92
N TYR A 134 5.75 3.21 -6.91
CA TYR A 134 5.45 2.39 -5.74
C TYR A 134 5.93 0.95 -5.87
N ILE A 135 6.38 0.39 -4.74
CA ILE A 135 6.66 -1.03 -4.57
C ILE A 135 5.81 -1.55 -3.41
N ILE A 136 5.23 -2.73 -3.59
CA ILE A 136 4.59 -3.52 -2.54
C ILE A 136 5.62 -4.53 -2.04
N ILE A 137 5.93 -4.49 -0.76
CA ILE A 137 6.84 -5.41 -0.09
C ILE A 137 6.00 -6.28 0.85
N ILE A 138 6.17 -7.60 0.77
CA ILE A 138 5.54 -8.55 1.69
C ILE A 138 6.63 -9.32 2.41
N LYS A 139 6.69 -9.14 3.73
CA LYS A 139 7.64 -9.83 4.61
C LYS A 139 7.12 -11.23 5.01
N PRO A 140 8.02 -12.20 5.27
CA PRO A 140 7.63 -13.48 5.82
C PRO A 140 7.01 -13.32 7.21
N SER A 141 6.22 -14.31 7.65
CA SER A 141 5.75 -14.32 9.04
C SER A 141 6.91 -14.54 10.00
N ARG A 142 6.90 -13.82 11.13
CA ARG A 142 7.92 -13.95 12.18
C ARG A 142 7.76 -15.24 13.00
N ASN A 143 6.57 -15.85 12.97
CA ASN A 143 6.28 -17.08 13.71
C ASN A 143 6.52 -18.27 12.77
N LYS A 144 7.70 -18.89 12.88
CA LYS A 144 7.96 -20.23 12.33
C LYS A 144 7.62 -21.28 13.37
#